data_AF-A0A7X8PD40-F1
#
_entry.id   AF-A0A7X8PD40-F1
#
_cell.length_a   1.000
_cell.length_b   1.000
_cell.length_c   1.000
_cell.angle_alpha   90.00
_cell.angle_beta   90.00
_cell.angle_gamma   90.00
#
_symmetry.space_group_name_H-M   'P 1'
#
loop_
_entity.id
_entity.type
_entity.pdbx_description
1 polymer ?
#
loop_
_entity_poly.entity_id
_entity_poly.type
_entity_poly.pdbx_seq_one_letter_code
_entity_poly.pdbx_strand_id
1 'polypeptide(L)' 'MSLEDACEKLDRWRRHYNEERPHSAIGNIPPIMLANPTGATSPPDPDQAENSRPERSKVG' A
#
# COMPACT_ATOMS: atom_id res chain seq x y z
N MET A 1 -10.39 25.42 16.65
CA MET A 1 -9.91 24.69 15.46
C MET A 1 -11.07 24.60 14.51
N SER A 2 -10.94 25.17 13.31
CA SER A 2 -11.94 25.04 12.25
C SER A 2 -11.77 23.72 11.48
N LEU A 3 -12.68 23.44 10.54
CA LEU A 3 -12.53 22.30 9.63
C LEU A 3 -11.32 22.47 8.72
N GLU A 4 -11.07 23.69 8.24
CA GLU A 4 -9.91 24.03 7.41
C GLU A 4 -8.59 23.77 8.16
N ASP A 5 -8.50 24.18 9.43
CA ASP A 5 -7.33 23.90 10.27
C ASP A 5 -7.10 22.39 10.44
N ALA A 6 -8.18 21.61 10.58
CA ALA A 6 -8.11 20.17 10.74
C ALA A 6 -7.64 19.49 9.44
N CYS A 7 -8.16 19.91 8.29
CA CYS A 7 -7.73 19.45 6.98
C CYS A 7 -6.24 19.74 6.75
N GLU A 8 -5.79 20.96 7.00
CA GLU A 8 -4.38 21.33 6.81
C GLU A 8 -3.46 20.48 7.70
N LYS A 9 -3.84 20.26 8.96
CA LYS A 9 -3.06 19.45 9.88
C LYS A 9 -2.97 17.99 9.44
N LEU A 10 -4.08 17.41 8.98
CA LEU A 10 -4.10 16.05 8.46
C LEU A 10 -3.25 15.91 7.20
N ASP A 11 -3.35 16.85 6.27
CA ASP A 11 -2.53 16.86 5.06
C ASP A 11 -1.04 16.99 5.38
N ARG A 12 -0.68 17.91 6.27
CA ARG A 12 0.69 18.07 6.75
C ARG A 12 1.21 16.78 7.39
N TRP A 13 0.40 16.15 8.23
CA TRP A 13 0.77 14.89 8.87
C TRP A 13 0.97 13.77 7.84
N ARG A 14 0.04 13.65 6.88
CA ARG A 14 0.10 12.65 5.81
C ARG A 14 1.37 12.79 4.97
N ARG A 15 1.71 14.01 4.55
CA ARG A 15 2.94 14.28 3.77
C ARG A 15 4.18 13.95 4.57
N HIS A 16 4.31 14.49 5.79
CA HIS A 16 5.48 14.24 6.62
C HIS A 16 5.69 12.74 6.91
N TYR A 17 4.62 12.00 7.24
CA TYR A 17 4.74 10.57 7.54
C TYR A 17 5.15 9.74 6.32
N ASN A 18 4.59 10.04 5.15
CA ASN A 18 4.77 9.26 3.94
C ASN A 18 6.02 9.65 3.15
N GLU A 19 6.41 10.92 3.17
CA GLU A 19 7.43 11.47 2.28
C GLU A 19 8.75 11.76 2.99
N GLU A 20 8.72 12.10 4.29
CA GLU A 20 9.91 12.59 5.00
C GLU A 20 10.39 11.63 6.10
N ARG A 21 9.47 10.97 6.81
CA ARG A 21 9.82 10.20 8.00
C ARG A 21 10.40 8.82 7.65
N PRO A 22 11.64 8.50 8.04
CA PRO A 22 12.19 7.17 7.85
C PRO A 22 11.61 6.19 8.88
N HIS A 23 11.31 4.97 8.45
CA HIS A 23 10.81 3.91 9.33
C HIS A 23 11.73 2.69 9.33
N SER A 24 12.20 2.29 10.49
CA SER A 24 13.15 1.17 10.65
C SER A 24 12.60 -0.16 10.15
N ALA A 25 11.28 -0.39 10.27
CA ALA A 25 10.61 -1.60 9.81
C ALA A 25 10.72 -1.83 8.29
N ILE A 26 10.98 -0.78 7.50
CA ILE A 26 11.11 -0.84 6.04
C ILE A 26 12.51 -0.46 5.55
N GLY A 27 13.53 -0.57 6.40
CA GLY A 27 14.92 -0.26 6.02
C GLY A 27 15.29 1.21 6.21
N ASN A 28 14.62 1.92 7.10
CA ASN A 28 14.91 3.31 7.45
C ASN A 28 14.77 4.30 6.28
N ILE A 29 13.79 4.05 5.42
CA ILE A 29 13.40 4.93 4.30
C ILE A 29 11.96 5.43 4.48
N PRO A 30 11.57 6.55 3.83
CA PRO A 30 10.19 7.00 3.82
C PRO A 30 9.26 6.03 3.08
N PRO A 31 7.99 5.87 3.48
CA PRO A 31 7.06 4.92 2.87
C PRO A 31 6.85 5.13 1.36
N ILE A 32 6.89 6.38 0.88
CA ILE A 32 6.68 6.71 -0.54
C ILE A 32 7.71 6.03 -1.45
N MET A 33 8.91 5.73 -0.95
CA MET A 33 9.97 5.05 -1.70
C MET A 33 9.62 3.58 -2.02
N LEU A 34 8.66 2.99 -1.31
CA LEU A 34 8.14 1.65 -1.59
C LEU A 34 6.90 1.65 -2.48
N ALA A 35 6.23 2.80 -2.63
CA ALA A 35 5.01 2.87 -3.41
C ALA A 35 5.37 2.68 -4.90
N ASN A 36 4.87 1.60 -5.51
CA ASN A 36 4.98 1.40 -6.95
C ASN A 36 4.01 2.35 -7.67
N PRO A 37 4.48 3.35 -8.44
CA PRO A 37 3.60 4.31 -9.10
C PRO A 37 2.80 3.71 -10.27
N THR A 38 3.12 2.49 -10.71
CA THR A 38 2.52 1.84 -11.89
C THR A 38 1.29 0.98 -11.59
N GLY A 39 0.47 1.37 -10.61
CA GLY A 39 -0.98 1.12 -10.66
C GLY A 39 -1.52 -0.29 -10.39
N ALA A 40 -0.72 -1.26 -9.94
CA ALA A 40 -1.27 -2.55 -9.50
C ALA A 40 -1.68 -2.53 -8.02
N THR A 41 -2.66 -1.68 -7.68
CA THR A 41 -3.31 -1.70 -6.34
C THR A 41 -4.63 -2.46 -6.36
N SER A 42 -5.12 -2.84 -7.54
CA SER A 42 -6.28 -3.74 -7.67
C SER A 42 -5.80 -5.19 -7.81
N PRO A 43 -6.49 -6.15 -7.18
CA PRO A 43 -6.30 -7.56 -7.50
C PRO A 43 -6.47 -7.78 -9.01
N PRO A 44 -5.75 -8.74 -9.61
CA PRO A 44 -6.04 -9.14 -10.98
C PRO A 44 -7.51 -9.57 -11.11
N ASP A 45 -8.11 -9.33 -12.28
CA ASP A 45 -9.47 -9.72 -12.61
C ASP A 45 -9.72 -11.19 -12.18
N PRO A 46 -10.83 -11.50 -11.48
CA PRO A 46 -11.11 -12.86 -11.00
C PRO A 46 -11.10 -13.91 -12.11
N ASP A 47 -11.38 -13.50 -13.36
CA ASP A 47 -11.35 -14.37 -14.54
C ASP A 47 -9.95 -14.89 -14.89
N GLN A 48 -8.88 -14.25 -14.38
CA GLN A 48 -7.50 -14.70 -14.54
C GLN A 48 -7.03 -15.63 -13.41
N ALA A 49 -7.78 -15.77 -12.32
CA ALA A 49 -7.40 -16.59 -11.18
C ALA A 49 -7.77 -18.07 -11.33
N GLU A 50 -8.78 -18.39 -12.16
CA GLU A 50 -9.31 -19.75 -12.29
C GLU A 50 -8.36 -20.71 -13.02
N ASN A 51 -7.48 -20.20 -13.89
CA ASN A 51 -6.54 -21.01 -14.66
C ASN A 51 -5.29 -21.47 -13.87
N SER A 52 -5.12 -20.99 -12.64
CA SER A 52 -3.88 -21.18 -11.85
C SER A 52 -4.05 -22.07 -10.62
N ARG A 53 -5.24 -22.64 -10.39
CA ARG A 53 -5.49 -23.47 -9.21
C ARG A 53 -4.84 -24.86 -9.40
N PRO A 54 -3.78 -25.24 -8.64
CA PRO A 54 -3.22 -26.56 -8.75
C PRO A 54 -4.21 -27.56 -8.17
N GLU A 55 -4.52 -28.62 -8.93
CA GLU A 55 -5.36 -29.71 -8.47
C GLU A 55 -4.73 -30.32 -7.20
N ARG A 56 -5.43 -30.23 -6.08
CA ARG A 56 -4.94 -30.74 -4.80
C ARG A 56 -4.92 -32.26 -4.84
N SER A 57 -3.79 -32.83 -5.24
CA SER A 57 -3.59 -34.28 -5.29
C SER A 57 -3.76 -34.88 -3.89
N LYS A 58 -4.71 -35.82 -3.79
CA LYS A 58 -5.11 -36.53 -2.57
C LYS A 58 -4.06 -37.61 -2.29
N VAL A 59 -3.12 -37.34 -1.39
CA VAL A 59 -2.25 -38.36 -0.81
C VAL A 59 -3.09 -39.23 0.14
N GLY A 60 -3.11 -40.53 -0.15
CA GLY A 60 -3.70 -41.59 0.68
C GLY A 60 -2.71 -42.22 1.64
#